data_AF-W1DHQ7-F1
#
_entry.id   AF-W1DHQ7-F1
#
_cell.length_a   1.000
_cell.length_b   1.000
_cell.length_c   1.000
_cell.angle_alpha   90.00
_cell.angle_beta   90.00
_cell.angle_gamma   90.00
#
_symmetry.space_group_name_H-M   'P 1'
#
loop_
_entity.id
_entity.type
_entity.pdbx_description
1 polymer ?
#
loop_
_entity_poly.entity_id
_entity_poly.type
_entity_poly.pdbx_seq_one_letter_code
_entity_poly.pdbx_strand_id
1 'polypeptide(L)' 'MLALGGPKTGIDGYFKFVQHCMQMGAKGVAVGRNITQDPQPAKVVAGLNAIIHENATAEDAYSLYMAK' A
#
# COMPACT_ATOMS: atom_id res chain seq x y z
N MET A 1 15.08 -1.81 -6.90
CA MET A 1 14.76 -2.69 -5.76
C MET A 1 13.26 -2.68 -5.58
N LEU A 2 12.66 -3.85 -5.35
CA LEU A 2 11.23 -4.02 -5.07
C LEU A 2 11.07 -4.47 -3.62
N ALA A 3 10.14 -3.88 -2.88
CA ALA A 3 9.79 -4.34 -1.55
C ALA A 3 8.80 -5.51 -1.65
N LEU A 4 9.03 -6.58 -0.89
CA LEU A 4 8.08 -7.69 -0.80
C LEU A 4 6.94 -7.30 0.15
N GLY A 5 5.82 -8.03 0.06
CA GLY A 5 4.56 -7.79 0.77
C GLY A 5 4.58 -7.55 2.28
N GLY A 6 5.73 -7.61 2.94
CA GLY A 6 5.87 -7.25 4.35
C GLY A 6 5.14 -8.19 5.31
N PRO A 7 5.23 -7.93 6.62
CA PRO A 7 4.56 -8.71 7.66
C PRO A 7 3.04 -8.56 7.58
N LYS A 8 2.31 -9.59 8.03
CA LYS A 8 0.85 -9.59 8.09
C LYS A 8 0.40 -8.54 9.11
N THR A 9 -0.08 -7.41 8.61
CA THR A 9 -0.47 -6.22 9.39
C THR A 9 -1.84 -5.72 8.91
N GLY A 10 -2.46 -4.82 9.66
CA GLY A 10 -3.64 -4.09 9.19
C GLY A 10 -3.32 -3.28 7.93
N ILE A 11 -4.35 -2.90 7.18
CA ILE A 11 -4.18 -2.15 5.92
C ILE A 11 -3.47 -0.80 6.12
N ASP A 12 -3.71 -0.16 7.26
CA ASP A 12 -3.05 1.08 7.68
C ASP A 12 -1.53 0.88 7.89
N GLY A 13 -1.15 -0.18 8.59
CA GLY A 13 0.24 -0.56 8.81
C GLY A 13 0.93 -0.95 7.51
N TYR A 14 0.20 -1.61 6.61
CA TYR A 14 0.72 -1.98 5.31
C TYR A 14 1.00 -0.76 4.43
N PHE A 15 0.11 0.24 4.37
CA PHE A 15 0.36 1.48 3.64
C PHE A 15 1.58 2.24 4.19
N LYS A 16 1.72 2.31 5.52
CA LYS A 16 2.92 2.92 6.15
C LYS A 16 4.20 2.19 5.78
N PHE A 17 4.17 0.86 5.75
CA PHE A 17 5.31 0.05 5.31
C PHE A 17 5.68 0.34 3.85
N VAL A 18 4.69 0.42 2.95
CA VAL A 18 4.92 0.73 1.54
C VAL A 18 5.48 2.13 1.37
N GLN A 19 4.91 3.13 2.03
CA GLN A 19 5.42 4.51 2.01
C GLN A 19 6.87 4.57 2.50
N HIS A 20 7.19 3.91 3.61
CA HIS A 20 8.55 3.83 4.11
C HIS A 20 9.50 3.19 3.10
N CYS A 21 9.10 2.10 2.45
CA CYS A 21 9.90 1.48 1.40
C CYS A 21 10.16 2.42 0.23
N MET A 22 9.14 3.17 -0.22
CA MET A 22 9.29 4.17 -1.29
C MET A 22 10.26 5.29 -0.87
N GLN A 23 10.16 5.78 0.37
CA GLN A 23 11.09 6.79 0.92
C GLN A 23 12.55 6.30 0.97
N MET A 24 12.76 5.00 1.19
CA MET A 24 14.09 4.38 1.17
C MET A 24 14.61 4.10 -0.26
N GLY A 25 13.89 4.53 -1.30
CA GLY A 25 14.31 4.39 -2.70
C GLY A 25 13.84 3.09 -3.38
N ALA A 26 12.85 2.40 -2.81
CA ALA A 26 12.18 1.32 -3.54
C ALA A 26 11.49 1.89 -4.80
N LYS A 27 11.45 1.08 -5.86
CA LYS A 27 10.79 1.43 -7.13
C LYS A 27 9.38 0.84 -7.25
N GLY A 28 8.86 0.28 -6.17
CA GLY A 28 7.57 -0.40 -6.14
C GLY A 28 7.56 -1.59 -5.19
N VAL A 29 6.42 -2.28 -5.14
CA VAL A 29 6.16 -3.39 -4.23
C VAL A 29 5.59 -4.60 -4.97
N ALA A 30 6.01 -5.79 -4.56
CA ALA A 30 5.44 -7.05 -5.02
C ALA A 30 4.63 -7.68 -3.88
N VAL A 31 3.29 -7.60 -3.98
CA VAL A 31 2.38 -8.14 -2.97
C VAL A 31 1.26 -8.96 -3.62
N GLY A 32 0.88 -10.04 -2.94
CA GLY A 32 -0.26 -10.87 -3.33
C GLY A 32 -1.30 -10.88 -2.21
N ARG A 33 -1.00 -11.61 -1.13
CA ARG A 33 -1.95 -11.90 -0.04
C ARG A 33 -2.58 -10.67 0.61
N ASN A 34 -1.85 -9.56 0.79
CA ASN A 34 -2.43 -8.34 1.38
C ASN A 34 -3.43 -7.63 0.45
N ILE A 35 -3.42 -7.92 -0.85
CA ILE A 35 -4.46 -7.47 -1.78
C ILE A 35 -5.56 -8.53 -1.85
N THR A 36 -5.20 -9.78 -2.19
CA THR A 36 -6.20 -10.81 -2.55
C THR A 36 -7.00 -11.36 -1.38
N GLN A 37 -6.54 -11.19 -0.14
CA GLN A 37 -7.25 -11.62 1.07
C GLN A 37 -7.96 -10.45 1.78
N ASP A 38 -7.83 -9.23 1.28
CA ASP A 38 -8.55 -8.08 1.83
C ASP A 38 -10.02 -8.11 1.35
N PRO A 39 -11.00 -7.69 2.18
CA PRO A 39 -12.39 -7.58 1.75
C PRO A 39 -12.61 -6.58 0.60
N GLN A 40 -11.69 -5.64 0.38
CA GLN A 40 -11.78 -4.57 -0.62
C GLN A 40 -10.50 -4.49 -1.48
N PRO A 41 -10.17 -5.53 -2.27
CA PRO A 41 -8.89 -5.63 -2.99
C PRO A 41 -8.65 -4.47 -3.95
N ALA A 42 -9.69 -3.99 -4.64
CA ALA A 42 -9.59 -2.87 -5.58
C ALA A 42 -9.18 -1.56 -4.87
N LYS A 43 -9.66 -1.34 -3.64
CA LYS A 43 -9.33 -0.15 -2.85
C LYS A 43 -7.90 -0.22 -2.30
N VAL A 44 -7.42 -1.43 -1.95
CA VAL A 44 -6.00 -1.64 -1.62
C VAL A 44 -5.11 -1.25 -2.80
N VAL A 45 -5.44 -1.70 -4.01
CA VAL A 45 -4.69 -1.35 -5.22
C VAL A 45 -4.71 0.16 -5.48
N ALA A 46 -5.86 0.82 -5.30
CA ALA A 46 -5.97 2.27 -5.45
C ALA A 46 -5.06 3.02 -4.46
N GLY A 47 -5.04 2.61 -3.19
CA GLY A 47 -4.14 3.19 -2.19
C GLY A 47 -2.66 2.95 -2.52
N LEU A 48 -2.31 1.75 -2.99
CA LEU A 48 -0.95 1.44 -3.43
C LEU A 48 -0.53 2.27 -4.65
N ASN A 49 -1.43 2.47 -5.62
CA ASN A 49 -1.18 3.30 -6.78
C ASN A 49 -0.87 4.75 -6.36
N ALA A 50 -1.65 5.31 -5.45
CA ALA A 50 -1.43 6.66 -4.93
C ALA A 50 -0.03 6.80 -4.28
N ILE A 51 0.38 5.84 -3.45
CA ILE A 51 1.71 5.88 -2.81
C ILE A 51 2.85 5.72 -3.84
N ILE A 52 2.73 4.73 -4.74
CA ILE A 52 3.84 4.32 -5.61
C ILE A 52 4.02 5.28 -6.80
N HIS A 53 2.92 5.77 -7.37
CA HIS A 53 2.93 6.55 -8.61
C HIS A 53 2.63 8.03 -8.40
N GLU A 54 1.92 8.40 -7.33
CA GLU A 54 1.47 9.77 -7.09
C GLU A 54 2.16 10.44 -5.88
N ASN A 55 3.09 9.74 -5.22
CA ASN A 55 3.76 10.17 -3.99
C ASN A 55 2.80 10.55 -2.85
N ALA A 56 1.62 9.94 -2.81
CA ALA A 56 0.64 10.16 -1.74
C ALA A 56 1.15 9.59 -0.40
N THR A 57 0.61 10.11 0.70
CA THR A 57 0.93 9.60 2.05
C THR A 57 0.17 8.31 2.37
N ALA A 58 0.62 7.58 3.39
CA ALA A 58 -0.13 6.41 3.87
C ALA A 58 -1.54 6.79 4.37
N GLU A 59 -1.68 8.00 4.93
CA GLU A 59 -2.96 8.57 5.37
C GLU A 59 -3.91 8.83 4.19
N ASP A 60 -3.40 9.35 3.07
CA ASP A 60 -4.18 9.57 1.85
C ASP A 60 -4.64 8.23 1.26
N ALA A 61 -3.74 7.24 1.19
CA ALA A 61 -4.06 5.89 0.74
C ALA A 61 -5.11 5.21 1.62
N TYR A 62 -5.01 5.39 2.94
CA TYR A 62 -6.01 4.89 3.87
C TYR A 62 -7.37 5.58 3.71
N SER A 63 -7.36 6.88 3.41
CA SER A 63 -8.59 7.64 3.11
C SER A 63 -9.25 7.14 1.82
N LEU A 64 -8.47 6.85 0.77
CA LEU A 64 -8.96 6.20 -0.45
C LEU A 64 -9.53 4.80 -0.18
N TYR A 65 -8.93 4.07 0.76
CA TYR A 65 -9.43 2.76 1.17
C TYR A 65 -10.76 2.84 1.93
N MET A 66 -10.95 3.88 2.75
CA MET A 66 -12.16 4.12 3.54
C MET A 66 -13.26 4.87 2.77
N ALA A 67 -12.93 5.51 1.63
CA ALA A 67 -13.89 6.20 0.79
C ALA A 67 -15.00 5.22 0.35
N LYS A 68 -16.26 5.67 0.41
CA LYS A 68 -17.43 4.83 0.10
C LYS A 68 -17.45 4.41 -1.36
#